data_AF-A0A857C2J8-F1
#
_entry.id   AF-A0A857C2J8-F1
#
_cell.length_a   1.000
_cell.length_b   1.000
_cell.length_c   1.000
_cell.angle_alpha   90.00
_cell.angle_beta   90.00
_cell.angle_gamma   90.00
#
_symmetry.space_group_name_H-M   'P 1'
#
loop_
_entity.id
_entity.type
_entity.pdbx_description
1 polymer ?
#
loop_
_entity_poly.entity_id
_entity_poly.type
_entity_poly.pdbx_seq_one_letter_code
_entity_poly.pdbx_strand_id
1 'polypeptide(L)'
;MVAIAEGADPGLLRSTRGRALCPWLTEALGTAAAWDLDCGPAPYEPSNLATAFTGRGRGHHGCYSYWKIRSEGGAPPAVLTSSDVLVPRLWAWPQLAGKRFALVNVQLTFPPEPLDGVVLSYLMAQTLRYTWPRDLVHELKRRGLRYGHDVSVFYRGEPPASYFAAILKVARYQLEAALALGAEHDVLIVNLTIVDRLSHFLWHEADASDADAGAGEVPRLWLGYAFLDEALARLDRLAGDDPMLVFSEIGFGPLDGFERLDTALAAGGFCRMDASGHVAEDGWVAREAVQGSHGILLNDGSHALRQEVADCLRASRNAGGQLLIARADPREALYEGPAVALAPDLVVTPADPRRPPMGDLRWAEHVNRTLQTGWHRDGGFLCVKRARPVAGAASLEAIAPTIAALGGREAPENCVAPVATRL
;
A
#
# COMPACT_ATOMS: atom_id res chain seq x y z
N MET A 1 7.55 7.08 17.27
CA MET A 1 7.78 7.24 15.81
C MET A 1 7.10 6.12 15.04
N VAL A 2 6.61 6.38 13.83
CA VAL A 2 5.94 5.39 12.97
C VAL A 2 6.56 5.41 11.58
N ALA A 3 7.04 4.28 11.10
CA ALA A 3 7.58 4.13 9.75
C ALA A 3 6.82 3.04 8.99
N ILE A 4 6.35 3.36 7.79
CA ILE A 4 5.80 2.38 6.85
C ILE A 4 6.97 1.96 5.94
N ALA A 5 7.28 0.67 5.96
CA ALA A 5 8.23 0.02 5.07
C ALA A 5 7.47 -0.52 3.86
N GLU A 6 6.85 0.37 3.09
CA GLU A 6 5.87 0.04 2.04
C GLU A 6 6.44 -1.00 1.06
N GLY A 7 5.75 -2.13 0.95
CA GLY A 7 6.10 -3.23 0.05
C GLY A 7 7.30 -4.06 0.47
N ALA A 8 7.81 -3.91 1.70
CA ALA A 8 8.90 -4.75 2.20
C ALA A 8 8.41 -6.19 2.41
N ASP A 9 9.02 -7.14 1.71
CA ASP A 9 8.65 -8.55 1.78
C ASP A 9 9.32 -9.27 2.96
N PRO A 10 8.55 -9.86 3.89
CA PRO A 10 9.13 -10.55 5.03
C PRO A 10 9.86 -11.85 4.65
N GLY A 11 9.58 -12.44 3.48
CA GLY A 11 10.34 -13.56 2.93
C GLY A 11 11.79 -13.19 2.60
N LEU A 12 11.99 -12.10 1.85
CA LEU A 12 13.31 -11.55 1.52
C LEU A 12 14.08 -11.14 2.78
N LEU A 13 13.41 -10.50 3.75
CA LEU A 13 14.04 -10.12 5.02
C LEU A 13 14.53 -11.35 5.82
N ARG A 14 13.80 -12.47 5.78
CA ARG A 14 14.19 -13.69 6.50
C ARG A 14 15.29 -14.51 5.81
N SER A 15 15.59 -14.23 4.54
CA SER A 15 16.68 -14.86 3.78
C SER A 15 18.09 -14.55 4.35
N THR A 16 19.11 -15.31 3.92
CA THR A 16 20.51 -15.06 4.28
C THR A 16 20.95 -13.64 3.89
N ARG A 17 20.65 -13.22 2.66
CA ARG A 17 20.99 -11.89 2.17
C ARG A 17 20.23 -10.78 2.88
N GLY A 18 18.95 -10.99 3.18
CA GLY A 18 18.13 -10.07 3.98
C GLY A 18 18.73 -9.85 5.37
N ARG A 19 19.13 -10.91 6.07
CA ARG A 19 19.81 -10.82 7.38
C ARG A 19 21.16 -10.10 7.31
N ALA A 20 21.89 -10.26 6.20
CA ALA A 20 23.19 -9.59 6.02
C ALA A 20 23.06 -8.10 5.69
N LEU A 21 22.08 -7.72 4.86
CA LEU A 21 21.93 -6.36 4.35
C LEU A 21 20.93 -5.51 5.14
N CYS A 22 20.04 -6.13 5.90
CA CYS A 22 19.02 -5.45 6.72
C CYS A 22 19.12 -5.83 8.20
N PRO A 23 20.29 -5.63 8.86
CA PRO A 23 20.49 -6.08 10.23
C PRO A 23 19.50 -5.43 11.21
N TRP A 24 19.18 -4.14 11.06
CA TRP A 24 18.29 -3.45 11.98
C TRP A 24 16.87 -4.03 11.94
N LEU A 25 16.33 -4.22 10.72
CA LEU A 25 14.97 -4.70 10.51
C LEU A 25 14.85 -6.18 10.86
N THR A 26 15.84 -7.00 10.50
CA THR A 26 15.82 -8.43 10.85
C THR A 26 16.01 -8.68 12.34
N GLU A 27 16.77 -7.84 13.05
CA GLU A 27 16.82 -7.86 14.51
C GLU A 27 15.45 -7.51 15.11
N ALA A 28 14.82 -6.41 14.64
CA ALA A 28 13.53 -5.96 15.14
C ALA A 28 12.43 -7.02 14.95
N LEU A 29 12.42 -7.69 13.78
CA LEU A 29 11.51 -8.79 13.46
C LEU A 29 11.79 -10.08 14.24
N GLY A 30 12.98 -10.22 14.84
CA GLY A 30 13.35 -11.35 15.69
C GLY A 30 12.89 -11.22 17.15
N THR A 31 12.25 -10.11 17.53
CA THR A 31 11.83 -9.85 18.91
C THR A 31 10.41 -10.35 19.21
N ALA A 32 10.05 -10.41 20.50
CA ALA A 32 8.69 -10.77 20.93
C ALA A 32 7.62 -9.71 20.59
N ALA A 33 8.03 -8.52 20.14
CA ALA A 33 7.14 -7.44 19.71
C ALA A 33 7.16 -7.33 18.18
N ALA A 34 7.02 -8.46 17.50
CA ALA A 34 6.89 -8.58 16.06
C ALA A 34 5.78 -9.58 15.69
N TRP A 35 5.04 -9.28 14.64
CA TRP A 35 3.88 -10.04 14.17
C TRP A 35 3.85 -10.07 12.65
N ASP A 36 3.39 -11.19 12.07
CA ASP A 36 2.98 -11.22 10.67
C ASP A 36 1.59 -10.53 10.55
N LEU A 37 1.35 -9.86 9.41
CA LEU A 37 0.07 -9.20 9.12
C LEU A 37 -0.61 -9.84 7.91
N ASP A 38 -1.91 -10.10 8.01
CA ASP A 38 -2.77 -10.34 6.85
C ASP A 38 -3.23 -8.99 6.27
N CYS A 39 -2.79 -8.72 5.05
CA CYS A 39 -3.02 -7.49 4.30
C CYS A 39 -4.02 -7.67 3.15
N GLY A 40 -4.62 -8.87 3.04
CA GLY A 40 -5.58 -9.23 2.02
C GLY A 40 -6.98 -8.61 2.22
N PRO A 41 -7.99 -9.05 1.45
CA PRO A 41 -7.93 -10.03 0.35
C PRO A 41 -7.47 -9.41 -0.99
N ALA A 42 -7.36 -8.09 -1.05
CA ALA A 42 -6.80 -7.34 -2.17
C ALA A 42 -5.77 -6.36 -1.60
N PRO A 43 -4.47 -6.74 -1.54
CA PRO A 43 -3.44 -5.96 -0.89
C PRO A 43 -3.09 -4.76 -1.75
N TYR A 44 -3.29 -3.56 -1.20
CA TYR A 44 -3.02 -2.30 -1.90
C TYR A 44 -2.83 -1.16 -0.90
N GLU A 45 -1.85 -0.30 -1.14
CA GLU A 45 -1.33 0.66 -0.16
C GLU A 45 -2.40 1.62 0.37
N PRO A 46 -3.19 2.32 -0.48
CA PRO A 46 -4.18 3.29 0.02
C PRO A 46 -5.24 2.65 0.91
N SER A 47 -5.68 1.47 0.51
CA SER A 47 -6.71 0.71 1.22
C SER A 47 -6.18 0.27 2.58
N ASN A 48 -4.98 -0.31 2.61
CA ASN A 48 -4.39 -0.83 3.84
C ASN A 48 -3.88 0.27 4.77
N LEU A 49 -3.37 1.39 4.25
CA LEU A 49 -3.01 2.55 5.05
C LEU A 49 -4.23 3.29 5.60
N ALA A 50 -5.35 3.32 4.86
CA ALA A 50 -6.61 3.80 5.42
C ALA A 50 -7.06 2.92 6.59
N THR A 51 -7.01 1.59 6.46
CA THR A 51 -7.27 0.68 7.59
C THR A 51 -6.33 0.97 8.75
N ALA A 52 -5.02 1.03 8.49
CA ALA A 52 -3.98 1.23 9.49
C ALA A 52 -4.16 2.50 10.30
N PHE A 53 -4.46 3.62 9.63
CA PHE A 53 -4.53 4.94 10.26
C PHE A 53 -5.94 5.34 10.72
N THR A 54 -6.99 4.63 10.32
CA THR A 54 -8.33 4.83 10.89
C THR A 54 -8.65 3.84 12.02
N GLY A 55 -7.90 2.74 12.11
CA GLY A 55 -8.19 1.64 13.05
C GLY A 55 -9.51 0.93 12.77
N ARG A 56 -10.02 1.04 11.53
CA ARG A 56 -11.31 0.48 11.09
C ARG A 56 -11.11 -0.18 9.72
N GLY A 57 -11.85 -1.26 9.44
CA GLY A 57 -11.74 -1.97 8.17
C GLY A 57 -12.33 -1.23 6.97
N ARG A 58 -12.11 -1.77 5.76
CA ARG A 58 -12.49 -1.16 4.47
C ARG A 58 -13.97 -0.80 4.33
N GLY A 59 -14.86 -1.62 4.89
CA GLY A 59 -16.30 -1.36 4.96
C GLY A 59 -16.69 -0.17 5.83
N HIS A 60 -15.77 0.46 6.56
CA HIS A 60 -16.00 1.68 7.32
C HIS A 60 -15.41 2.92 6.64
N HIS A 61 -14.13 2.88 6.26
CA HIS A 61 -13.48 4.04 5.65
C HIS A 61 -13.78 4.21 4.16
N GLY A 62 -14.28 3.17 3.48
CA GLY A 62 -14.77 3.26 2.10
C GLY A 62 -13.69 3.29 1.01
N CYS A 63 -12.42 3.06 1.37
CA CYS A 63 -11.31 3.05 0.42
C CYS A 63 -10.91 1.61 0.09
N TYR A 64 -10.96 1.25 -1.20
CA TYR A 64 -10.68 -0.11 -1.67
C TYR A 64 -9.58 -0.15 -2.76
N SER A 65 -9.08 1.01 -3.19
CA SER A 65 -8.07 1.19 -4.25
C SER A 65 -7.46 2.61 -4.14
N TYR A 66 -6.53 2.99 -5.02
CA TYR A 66 -6.21 4.41 -5.31
C TYR A 66 -7.37 5.14 -5.98
N TRP A 67 -8.32 4.39 -6.55
CA TRP A 67 -9.39 4.92 -7.40
C TRP A 67 -10.76 4.70 -6.79
N LYS A 68 -11.70 5.57 -7.15
CA LYS A 68 -13.12 5.29 -6.97
C LYS A 68 -13.47 4.03 -7.75
N ILE A 69 -14.06 3.06 -7.06
CA ILE A 69 -14.46 1.77 -7.65
C ILE A 69 -15.49 1.99 -8.77
N ARG A 70 -16.37 2.99 -8.62
CA ARG A 70 -17.36 3.39 -9.62
C ARG A 70 -17.18 4.87 -9.94
N SER A 71 -17.10 5.19 -11.23
CA SER A 71 -17.18 6.56 -11.75
C SER A 71 -18.56 6.84 -12.33
N GLU A 72 -19.01 8.09 -12.21
CA GLU A 72 -20.28 8.53 -12.78
C GLU A 72 -20.23 8.56 -14.31
N GLY A 73 -21.30 8.11 -14.96
CA GLY A 73 -21.52 8.31 -16.40
C GLY A 73 -20.46 7.72 -17.35
N GLY A 74 -19.71 6.70 -16.93
CA GLY A 74 -18.64 6.11 -17.74
C GLY A 74 -17.36 6.96 -17.82
N ALA A 75 -17.23 7.98 -16.97
CA ALA A 75 -15.98 8.72 -16.85
C ALA A 75 -14.82 7.79 -16.41
N PRO A 76 -13.57 8.13 -16.73
CA PRO A 76 -12.41 7.43 -16.19
C PRO A 76 -12.48 7.34 -14.66
N PRO A 77 -11.89 6.30 -14.05
CA PRO A 77 -11.74 6.21 -12.61
C PRO A 77 -11.18 7.52 -12.02
N ALA A 78 -11.84 8.07 -11.00
CA ALA A 78 -11.33 9.22 -10.28
C ALA A 78 -10.38 8.77 -9.16
N VAL A 79 -9.26 9.47 -8.97
CA VAL A 79 -8.34 9.20 -7.86
C VAL A 79 -9.00 9.58 -6.53
N LEU A 80 -8.83 8.73 -5.51
CA LEU A 80 -9.26 9.05 -4.14
C LEU A 80 -8.41 10.16 -3.53
N THR A 81 -9.08 11.01 -2.76
CA THR A 81 -8.49 12.11 -2.01
C THR A 81 -8.60 11.86 -0.51
N SER A 82 -7.96 12.72 0.28
CA SER A 82 -8.09 12.71 1.74
C SER A 82 -9.53 12.80 2.24
N SER A 83 -10.41 13.45 1.47
CA SER A 83 -11.84 13.62 1.80
C SER A 83 -12.70 12.37 1.52
N ASP A 84 -12.18 11.40 0.77
CA ASP A 84 -12.90 10.15 0.48
C ASP A 84 -12.73 9.11 1.60
N VAL A 85 -11.91 9.37 2.62
CA VAL A 85 -11.78 8.53 3.82
C VAL A 85 -12.91 8.87 4.79
N LEU A 86 -13.89 7.98 4.92
CA LEU A 86 -15.18 8.28 5.57
C LEU A 86 -15.17 8.28 7.11
N VAL A 87 -14.06 7.87 7.73
CA VAL A 87 -13.91 7.86 9.18
C VAL A 87 -12.64 8.60 9.61
N PRO A 88 -12.62 9.19 10.83
CA PRO A 88 -11.46 9.95 11.31
C PRO A 88 -10.18 9.10 11.37
N ARG A 89 -9.10 9.63 10.80
CA ARG A 89 -7.75 9.10 10.95
C ARG A 89 -7.20 9.45 12.34
N LEU A 90 -6.21 8.70 12.80
CA LEU A 90 -5.51 8.83 14.07
C LEU A 90 -5.24 10.28 14.45
N TRP A 91 -4.65 11.07 13.55
CA TRP A 91 -4.28 12.46 13.80
C TRP A 91 -5.46 13.44 13.90
N ALA A 92 -6.69 12.97 13.69
CA ALA A 92 -7.93 13.70 13.92
C ALA A 92 -8.72 13.19 15.15
N TRP A 93 -8.18 12.20 15.89
CA TRP A 93 -8.86 11.66 17.07
C TRP A 93 -8.80 12.64 18.26
N PRO A 94 -9.93 12.92 18.94
CA PRO A 94 -9.95 13.77 20.14
C PRO A 94 -9.02 13.28 21.26
N GLN A 95 -8.82 11.96 21.37
CA GLN A 95 -7.94 11.32 22.35
C GLN A 95 -6.47 11.71 22.16
N LEU A 96 -6.09 12.17 20.95
CA LEU A 96 -4.75 12.63 20.60
C LEU A 96 -4.64 14.15 20.52
N ALA A 97 -5.63 14.88 21.03
CA ALA A 97 -5.57 16.34 21.12
C ALA A 97 -4.30 16.80 21.86
N GLY A 98 -3.68 17.86 21.33
CA GLY A 98 -2.42 18.41 21.85
C GLY A 98 -1.16 17.62 21.46
N LYS A 99 -1.27 16.60 20.60
CA LYS A 99 -0.11 15.99 19.95
C LYS A 99 0.15 16.65 18.62
N ARG A 100 1.40 17.05 18.39
CA ARG A 100 1.86 17.60 17.12
C ARG A 100 2.31 16.49 16.19
N PHE A 101 1.66 16.36 15.04
CA PHE A 101 1.96 15.33 14.05
C PHE A 101 2.84 15.86 12.92
N ALA A 102 3.80 15.05 12.48
CA ALA A 102 4.47 15.21 11.20
C ALA A 102 4.08 14.03 10.31
N LEU A 103 3.35 14.29 9.22
CA LEU A 103 2.99 13.29 8.22
C LEU A 103 3.85 13.48 6.97
N VAL A 104 4.58 12.44 6.56
CA VAL A 104 5.48 12.51 5.40
C VAL A 104 5.21 11.37 4.43
N ASN A 105 4.78 11.72 3.23
CA ASN A 105 4.49 10.81 2.12
C ASN A 105 3.39 9.76 2.38
N VAL A 106 2.45 10.03 3.29
CA VAL A 106 1.38 9.08 3.62
C VAL A 106 0.23 9.19 2.60
N GLN A 107 -0.24 8.07 2.06
CA GLN A 107 -1.33 7.98 1.08
C GLN A 107 -2.64 8.54 1.66
N LEU A 108 -3.52 9.00 0.76
CA LEU A 108 -4.82 9.57 1.12
C LEU A 108 -4.71 10.75 2.10
N THR A 109 -3.63 11.53 2.01
CA THR A 109 -3.46 12.80 2.73
C THR A 109 -3.48 14.01 1.79
N PHE A 110 -3.70 13.81 0.49
CA PHE A 110 -3.88 14.90 -0.48
C PHE A 110 -5.37 15.08 -0.85
N PRO A 111 -5.90 16.32 -0.89
CA PRO A 111 -5.24 17.56 -0.47
C PRO A 111 -4.94 17.57 1.03
N PRO A 112 -3.83 18.20 1.46
CA PRO A 112 -3.46 18.24 2.87
C PRO A 112 -4.51 19.02 3.67
N GLU A 113 -5.03 18.37 4.72
CA GLU A 113 -5.95 18.96 5.68
C GLU A 113 -5.18 19.62 6.83
N PRO A 114 -5.71 20.73 7.40
CA PRO A 114 -5.13 21.32 8.60
C PRO A 114 -5.09 20.34 9.78
N LEU A 115 -3.93 20.25 10.43
CA LEU A 115 -3.73 19.56 11.71
C LEU A 115 -2.75 20.32 12.59
N ASP A 116 -2.66 19.94 13.87
CA ASP A 116 -1.64 20.44 14.79
C ASP A 116 -0.28 19.82 14.43
N GLY A 117 0.54 20.55 13.68
CA GLY A 117 1.78 20.06 13.08
C GLY A 117 1.83 20.26 11.56
N VAL A 118 2.39 19.27 10.84
CA VAL A 118 2.76 19.38 9.43
C VAL A 118 2.36 18.15 8.59
N VAL A 119 2.10 18.39 7.31
CA VAL A 119 1.80 17.37 6.30
C VAL A 119 2.63 17.66 5.05
N LEU A 120 3.42 16.68 4.63
CA LEU A 120 3.92 16.50 3.26
C LEU A 120 3.11 15.34 2.65
N SER A 121 2.06 15.67 1.90
CA SER A 121 1.11 14.64 1.43
C SER A 121 1.70 13.73 0.36
N TYR A 122 1.23 12.49 0.27
CA TYR A 122 1.44 11.67 -0.92
C TYR A 122 0.62 12.24 -2.09
N LEU A 123 1.28 12.51 -3.21
CA LEU A 123 0.72 13.36 -4.27
C LEU A 123 0.30 12.55 -5.50
N MET A 124 -1.00 12.47 -5.78
CA MET A 124 -1.54 11.88 -7.03
C MET A 124 -2.09 12.95 -8.00
N ALA A 125 -1.64 14.20 -7.88
CA ALA A 125 -2.08 15.32 -8.70
C ALA A 125 -0.90 16.23 -9.07
N GLN A 126 -0.93 16.86 -10.24
CA GLN A 126 0.10 17.82 -10.64
C GLN A 126 -0.15 19.18 -9.96
N THR A 127 0.42 19.39 -8.77
CA THR A 127 0.26 20.64 -8.03
C THR A 127 1.44 20.91 -7.09
N LEU A 128 1.59 22.17 -6.68
CA LEU A 128 2.51 22.60 -5.63
C LEU A 128 1.83 22.71 -4.24
N ARG A 129 0.51 22.48 -4.16
CA ARG A 129 -0.28 22.64 -2.92
C ARG A 129 -0.38 21.33 -2.13
N TYR A 130 0.74 20.63 -1.96
CA TYR A 130 0.81 19.31 -1.32
C TYR A 130 1.25 19.35 0.15
N THR A 131 1.32 20.55 0.75
CA THR A 131 1.70 20.68 2.16
C THR A 131 0.70 21.42 3.03
N TRP A 132 0.68 21.03 4.30
CA TRP A 132 0.20 21.83 5.42
C TRP A 132 1.33 22.06 6.43
N PRO A 133 1.56 23.30 6.90
CA PRO A 133 1.10 24.56 6.32
C PRO A 133 1.50 24.71 4.84
N ARG A 134 0.83 25.61 4.12
CA ARG A 134 1.03 25.78 2.67
C ARG A 134 2.44 26.24 2.29
N ASP A 135 3.16 26.87 3.21
CA ASP A 135 4.51 27.40 3.03
C ASP A 135 5.61 26.44 3.50
N LEU A 136 5.27 25.26 4.01
CA LEU A 136 6.23 24.26 4.51
C LEU A 136 7.33 23.91 3.49
N VAL A 137 6.99 23.75 2.20
CA VAL A 137 7.98 23.48 1.14
C VAL A 137 9.03 24.59 1.05
N HIS A 138 8.62 25.85 1.22
CA HIS A 138 9.53 26.99 1.22
C HIS A 138 10.39 26.99 2.48
N GLU A 139 9.84 26.63 3.62
CA GLU A 139 10.58 26.49 4.87
C GLU A 139 11.67 25.42 4.77
N LEU A 140 11.32 24.21 4.29
CA LEU A 140 12.27 23.12 4.05
C LEU A 140 13.41 23.59 3.13
N LYS A 141 13.07 24.28 2.02
CA LYS A 141 14.05 24.84 1.11
C LYS A 141 14.98 25.86 1.78
N ARG A 142 14.46 26.76 2.65
CA ARG A 142 15.28 27.72 3.41
C ARG A 142 16.25 27.02 4.36
N ARG A 143 15.88 25.85 4.88
CA ARG A 143 16.73 24.98 5.71
C ARG A 143 17.72 24.14 4.90
N GLY A 144 17.77 24.32 3.57
CA GLY A 144 18.62 23.53 2.67
C GLY A 144 18.09 22.13 2.37
N LEU A 145 16.88 21.80 2.84
CA LEU A 145 16.24 20.52 2.61
C LEU A 145 15.51 20.53 1.27
N ARG A 146 15.47 19.36 0.63
CA ARG A 146 14.74 19.13 -0.62
C ARG A 146 13.69 18.07 -0.37
N TYR A 147 12.64 18.11 -1.17
CA TYR A 147 11.60 17.09 -1.17
C TYR A 147 11.23 16.73 -2.61
N GLY A 148 10.87 15.47 -2.82
CA GLY A 148 10.40 14.96 -4.10
C GLY A 148 9.34 13.89 -3.86
N HIS A 149 8.42 13.74 -4.81
CA HIS A 149 7.43 12.69 -4.79
C HIS A 149 7.90 11.54 -5.69
N ASP A 150 7.87 10.34 -5.16
CA ASP A 150 8.26 9.11 -5.85
C ASP A 150 7.33 8.80 -7.04
N VAL A 151 6.06 9.22 -6.97
CA VAL A 151 5.11 9.22 -8.12
C VAL A 151 5.57 10.08 -9.32
N SER A 152 6.62 10.90 -9.19
CA SER A 152 7.21 11.61 -10.33
C SER A 152 8.23 10.78 -11.11
N VAL A 153 8.55 9.59 -10.61
CA VAL A 153 9.54 8.66 -11.18
C VAL A 153 8.83 7.38 -11.59
N PHE A 154 8.09 7.43 -12.70
CA PHE A 154 7.52 6.22 -13.31
C PHE A 154 8.56 5.53 -14.20
N TYR A 155 8.67 4.21 -14.07
CA TYR A 155 9.49 3.40 -14.97
C TYR A 155 8.91 3.44 -16.39
N ARG A 156 9.75 3.78 -17.37
CA ARG A 156 9.40 3.90 -18.79
C ARG A 156 10.23 2.97 -19.68
N GLY A 157 10.85 1.95 -19.08
CA GLY A 157 11.79 1.06 -19.79
C GLY A 157 13.21 1.60 -19.86
N GLU A 158 13.56 2.64 -19.08
CA GLU A 158 14.94 3.09 -18.97
C GLU A 158 15.87 2.01 -18.35
N PRO A 159 17.20 2.14 -18.50
CA PRO A 159 18.14 1.19 -17.88
C PRO A 159 17.94 1.10 -16.36
N PRO A 160 17.95 -0.11 -15.75
CA PRO A 160 17.75 -0.31 -14.31
C PRO A 160 18.60 0.59 -13.41
N ALA A 161 19.85 0.87 -13.81
CA ALA A 161 20.75 1.76 -13.07
C ALA A 161 20.24 3.22 -13.01
N SER A 162 19.63 3.71 -14.08
CA SER A 162 19.07 5.07 -14.13
C SER A 162 17.81 5.19 -13.28
N TYR A 163 16.92 4.18 -13.38
CA TYR A 163 15.72 4.09 -12.55
C TYR A 163 16.07 4.05 -11.06
N PHE A 164 16.96 3.14 -10.66
CA PHE A 164 17.45 3.03 -9.29
C PHE A 164 18.03 4.34 -8.76
N ALA A 165 18.89 5.02 -9.53
CA ALA A 165 19.50 6.28 -9.11
C ALA A 165 18.45 7.40 -8.88
N ALA A 166 17.40 7.46 -9.71
CA ALA A 166 16.31 8.41 -9.56
C ALA A 166 15.47 8.13 -8.31
N ILE A 167 15.08 6.86 -8.10
CA ILE A 167 14.30 6.42 -6.94
C ILE A 167 15.08 6.63 -5.63
N LEU A 168 16.35 6.22 -5.57
CA LEU A 168 17.21 6.41 -4.39
C LEU A 168 17.39 7.89 -4.04
N LYS A 169 17.49 8.77 -5.05
CA LYS A 169 17.59 10.22 -4.83
C LYS A 169 16.33 10.78 -4.16
N VAL A 170 15.15 10.37 -4.61
CA VAL A 170 13.87 10.80 -4.01
C VAL A 170 13.74 10.25 -2.59
N ALA A 171 14.04 8.98 -2.38
CA ALA A 171 13.99 8.34 -1.06
C ALA A 171 14.91 9.05 -0.04
N ARG A 172 16.10 9.49 -0.47
CA ARG A 172 17.00 10.31 0.37
C ARG A 172 16.35 11.65 0.76
N TYR A 173 15.74 12.36 -0.20
CA TYR A 173 15.05 13.62 0.09
C TYR A 173 13.88 13.42 1.07
N GLN A 174 13.11 12.35 0.89
CA GLN A 174 12.00 12.01 1.79
C GLN A 174 12.49 11.69 3.21
N LEU A 175 13.58 10.92 3.34
CA LEU A 175 14.17 10.59 4.64
C LEU A 175 14.73 11.83 5.36
N GLU A 176 15.50 12.68 4.67
CA GLU A 176 16.04 13.89 5.31
C GLU A 176 14.93 14.86 5.76
N ALA A 177 13.88 15.02 4.95
CA ALA A 177 12.72 15.80 5.35
C ALA A 177 11.99 15.17 6.55
N ALA A 178 11.81 13.85 6.56
CA ALA A 178 11.17 13.13 7.66
C ALA A 178 11.95 13.25 8.97
N LEU A 179 13.28 13.13 8.93
CA LEU A 179 14.12 13.28 10.12
C LEU A 179 14.06 14.72 10.67
N ALA A 180 14.14 15.71 9.79
CA ALA A 180 14.08 17.12 10.18
C ALA A 180 12.73 17.50 10.81
N LEU A 181 11.63 17.07 10.20
CA LEU A 181 10.29 17.33 10.73
C LEU A 181 10.01 16.48 11.98
N GLY A 182 10.44 15.22 12.00
CA GLY A 182 10.27 14.33 13.15
C GLY A 182 10.96 14.85 14.41
N ALA A 183 12.11 15.51 14.29
CA ALA A 183 12.82 16.12 15.43
C ALA A 183 12.03 17.25 16.13
N GLU A 184 11.02 17.80 15.46
CA GLU A 184 10.27 18.99 15.91
C GLU A 184 8.84 18.66 16.35
N HIS A 185 8.40 17.40 16.24
CA HIS A 185 7.02 16.96 16.43
C HIS A 185 6.93 15.76 17.38
N ASP A 186 5.77 15.58 18.02
CA ASP A 186 5.56 14.50 18.99
C ASP A 186 5.38 13.13 18.32
N VAL A 187 4.79 13.13 17.12
CA VAL A 187 4.52 11.92 16.35
C VAL A 187 4.92 12.12 14.89
N LEU A 188 5.99 11.47 14.46
CA LEU A 188 6.30 11.31 13.04
C LEU A 188 5.62 10.05 12.49
N ILE A 189 4.93 10.20 11.37
CA ILE A 189 4.48 9.12 10.49
C ILE A 189 5.11 9.34 9.12
N VAL A 190 6.00 8.44 8.72
CA VAL A 190 6.70 8.51 7.43
C VAL A 190 6.45 7.26 6.61
N ASN A 191 6.14 7.43 5.34
CA ASN A 191 6.09 6.34 4.38
C ASN A 191 7.37 6.27 3.52
N LEU A 192 8.07 5.14 3.60
CA LEU A 192 9.30 4.85 2.87
C LEU A 192 8.99 3.88 1.71
N THR A 193 8.78 4.42 0.52
CA THR A 193 8.27 3.66 -0.65
C THR A 193 9.35 3.05 -1.54
N ILE A 194 10.63 3.21 -1.18
CA ILE A 194 11.75 2.81 -2.05
C ILE A 194 11.72 1.34 -2.45
N VAL A 195 11.40 0.44 -1.51
CA VAL A 195 11.40 -1.00 -1.80
C VAL A 195 10.20 -1.40 -2.63
N ASP A 196 9.00 -0.85 -2.41
CA ASP A 196 7.86 -1.02 -3.32
C ASP A 196 8.20 -0.60 -4.75
N ARG A 197 8.69 0.64 -4.92
CA ARG A 197 9.03 1.21 -6.24
C ARG A 197 10.03 0.35 -7.00
N LEU A 198 11.05 -0.16 -6.32
CA LEU A 198 12.04 -1.03 -6.93
C LEU A 198 11.48 -2.43 -7.17
N SER A 199 10.72 -2.99 -6.23
CA SER A 199 10.18 -4.34 -6.29
C SER A 199 9.25 -4.51 -7.50
N HIS A 200 8.46 -3.50 -7.86
CA HIS A 200 7.61 -3.58 -9.05
C HIS A 200 8.39 -3.90 -10.34
N PHE A 201 9.62 -3.41 -10.50
CA PHE A 201 10.35 -3.52 -11.77
C PHE A 201 11.63 -4.37 -11.67
N LEU A 202 12.19 -4.54 -10.47
CA LEU A 202 13.46 -5.21 -10.22
C LEU A 202 13.33 -6.49 -9.39
N TRP A 203 12.12 -7.05 -9.23
CA TRP A 203 11.93 -8.28 -8.44
C TRP A 203 12.76 -9.46 -8.94
N HIS A 204 13.01 -9.54 -10.25
CA HIS A 204 13.89 -10.55 -10.83
C HIS A 204 15.31 -10.54 -10.23
N GLU A 205 15.75 -9.44 -9.61
CA GLU A 205 17.02 -9.35 -8.87
C GLU A 205 16.96 -9.99 -7.46
N ALA A 206 15.76 -10.25 -6.92
CA ALA A 206 15.58 -10.89 -5.61
C ALA A 206 16.12 -12.33 -5.61
N ASP A 207 15.86 -13.07 -6.70
CA ASP A 207 16.22 -14.48 -6.89
C ASP A 207 17.67 -14.68 -7.38
N ALA A 208 18.43 -13.60 -7.63
CA ALA A 208 19.82 -13.69 -8.06
C ALA A 208 20.63 -14.45 -6.98
N SER A 209 21.02 -15.69 -7.29
CA SER A 209 21.43 -16.70 -6.31
C SER A 209 22.55 -16.21 -5.38
N ASP A 210 22.54 -16.69 -4.13
CA ASP A 210 23.65 -16.46 -3.18
C ASP A 210 24.97 -17.09 -3.63
N ALA A 211 24.97 -17.98 -4.65
CA ALA A 211 26.19 -18.53 -5.23
C ALA A 211 27.05 -17.48 -5.95
N ASP A 212 26.47 -16.34 -6.36
CA ASP A 212 27.19 -15.20 -6.96
C ASP A 212 27.61 -14.13 -5.92
N ALA A 213 27.21 -14.28 -4.66
CA ALA A 213 27.43 -13.29 -3.59
C ALA A 213 28.92 -13.11 -3.22
N GLY A 214 29.81 -13.96 -3.74
CA GLY A 214 31.26 -13.90 -3.49
C GLY A 214 32.05 -12.98 -4.43
N ALA A 215 31.49 -12.50 -5.55
CA ALA A 215 32.26 -11.73 -6.55
C ALA A 215 31.46 -10.68 -7.36
N GLY A 216 30.13 -10.64 -7.27
CA GLY A 216 29.29 -9.70 -8.03
C GLY A 216 28.93 -8.40 -7.31
N GLU A 217 28.50 -7.38 -8.07
CA GLU A 217 27.88 -6.16 -7.53
C GLU A 217 26.55 -6.51 -6.84
N VAL A 218 26.27 -5.93 -5.66
CA VAL A 218 25.00 -6.14 -4.95
C VAL A 218 23.84 -5.67 -5.84
N PRO A 219 22.79 -6.49 -6.09
CA PRO A 219 21.69 -6.06 -6.94
C PRO A 219 20.96 -4.84 -6.39
N ARG A 220 20.38 -4.04 -7.27
CA ARG A 220 19.78 -2.73 -6.97
C ARG A 220 18.56 -2.85 -6.06
N LEU A 221 17.77 -3.90 -6.22
CA LEU A 221 16.68 -4.20 -5.29
C LEU A 221 17.22 -4.33 -3.86
N TRP A 222 18.29 -5.11 -3.68
CA TRP A 222 18.93 -5.33 -2.38
C TRP A 222 19.59 -4.06 -1.83
N LEU A 223 20.13 -3.18 -2.68
CA LEU A 223 20.57 -1.84 -2.27
C LEU A 223 19.41 -0.96 -1.78
N GLY A 224 18.21 -1.13 -2.35
CA GLY A 224 16.98 -0.50 -1.87
C GLY A 224 16.59 -0.97 -0.47
N TYR A 225 16.63 -2.29 -0.24
CA TYR A 225 16.41 -2.89 1.09
C TYR A 225 17.46 -2.42 2.11
N ALA A 226 18.74 -2.38 1.74
CA ALA A 226 19.80 -1.85 2.61
C ALA A 226 19.60 -0.36 2.94
N PHE A 227 19.12 0.44 1.99
CA PHE A 227 18.77 1.84 2.26
C PHE A 227 17.56 1.95 3.22
N LEU A 228 16.53 1.11 3.04
CA LEU A 228 15.39 1.06 3.95
C LEU A 228 15.84 0.73 5.38
N ASP A 229 16.72 -0.26 5.54
CA ASP A 229 17.28 -0.63 6.85
C ASP A 229 18.02 0.55 7.52
N GLU A 230 18.92 1.21 6.79
CA GLU A 230 19.64 2.38 7.33
C GLU A 230 18.68 3.55 7.62
N ALA A 231 17.66 3.76 6.80
CA ALA A 231 16.63 4.76 7.04
C ALA A 231 15.89 4.50 8.36
N LEU A 232 15.49 3.25 8.59
CA LEU A 232 14.85 2.83 9.83
C LEU A 232 15.79 2.94 11.03
N ALA A 233 17.08 2.60 10.89
CA ALA A 233 18.07 2.77 11.95
C ALA A 233 18.30 4.26 12.31
N ARG A 234 18.30 5.15 11.32
CA ARG A 234 18.38 6.62 11.54
C ARG A 234 17.15 7.15 12.24
N LEU A 235 15.98 6.70 11.83
CA LEU A 235 14.73 7.01 12.52
C LEU A 235 14.82 6.47 13.96
N ASP A 236 15.19 5.23 14.19
CA ASP A 236 15.33 4.67 15.54
C ASP A 236 16.24 5.49 16.45
N ARG A 237 17.37 6.00 15.93
CA ARG A 237 18.25 6.93 16.64
C ARG A 237 17.56 8.25 16.99
N LEU A 238 16.74 8.79 16.10
CA LEU A 238 15.94 9.99 16.36
C LEU A 238 14.88 9.75 17.44
N ALA A 239 14.27 8.55 17.47
CA ALA A 239 13.30 8.18 18.50
C ALA A 239 13.93 8.08 19.90
N GLY A 240 15.22 7.77 20.01
CA GLY A 240 15.90 7.67 21.30
C GLY A 240 15.28 6.58 22.19
N ASP A 241 14.72 7.00 23.33
CA ASP A 241 14.04 6.10 24.27
C ASP A 241 12.53 5.96 23.98
N ASP A 242 11.98 6.72 23.04
CA ASP A 242 10.55 6.66 22.71
C ASP A 242 10.22 5.46 21.81
N PRO A 243 9.00 4.88 21.93
CA PRO A 243 8.60 3.74 21.11
C PRO A 243 8.69 4.02 19.60
N MET A 244 9.10 3.01 18.84
CA MET A 244 9.10 3.05 17.38
C MET A 244 8.31 1.88 16.83
N LEU A 245 7.29 2.16 16.02
CA LEU A 245 6.48 1.18 15.31
C LEU A 245 6.88 1.17 13.83
N VAL A 246 7.14 -0.02 13.29
CA VAL A 246 7.42 -0.23 11.87
C VAL A 246 6.50 -1.30 11.33
N PHE A 247 5.91 -1.07 10.16
CA PHE A 247 5.09 -2.08 9.51
C PHE A 247 5.22 -2.04 8.00
N SER A 248 4.96 -3.18 7.37
CA SER A 248 4.67 -3.28 5.95
C SER A 248 3.21 -3.71 5.81
N GLU A 249 2.42 -2.87 5.16
CA GLU A 249 0.99 -3.03 4.95
C GLU A 249 0.65 -3.88 3.72
N ILE A 250 1.67 -4.32 3.00
CA ILE A 250 1.58 -5.18 1.82
C ILE A 250 2.85 -6.02 1.72
N GLY A 251 2.71 -7.29 1.36
CA GLY A 251 3.86 -8.13 0.97
C GLY A 251 4.22 -7.94 -0.49
N PHE A 252 5.23 -8.67 -0.94
CA PHE A 252 5.66 -8.61 -2.34
C PHE A 252 6.17 -9.96 -2.84
N GLY A 253 6.06 -10.20 -4.15
CA GLY A 253 6.45 -11.47 -4.75
C GLY A 253 6.64 -11.39 -6.25
N PRO A 254 7.13 -12.48 -6.88
CA PRO A 254 7.37 -12.52 -8.31
C PRO A 254 6.08 -12.41 -9.12
N LEU A 255 6.15 -11.81 -10.30
CA LEU A 255 5.02 -11.61 -11.20
C LEU A 255 5.36 -12.20 -12.58
N ASP A 256 4.51 -13.10 -13.07
CA ASP A 256 4.63 -13.68 -14.42
C ASP A 256 3.81 -12.92 -15.47
N GLY A 257 2.78 -12.20 -15.03
CA GLY A 257 1.92 -11.38 -15.87
C GLY A 257 0.62 -11.06 -15.14
N PHE A 258 -0.22 -10.23 -15.76
CA PHE A 258 -1.57 -9.97 -15.25
C PHE A 258 -2.60 -10.71 -16.09
N GLU A 259 -3.66 -11.20 -15.45
CA GLU A 259 -4.80 -11.81 -16.13
C GLU A 259 -5.88 -10.76 -16.37
N ARG A 260 -6.37 -10.69 -17.61
CA ARG A 260 -7.46 -9.79 -18.01
C ARG A 260 -8.79 -10.50 -17.83
N LEU A 261 -9.49 -10.21 -16.74
CA LEU A 261 -10.75 -10.89 -16.42
C LEU A 261 -11.86 -10.48 -17.39
N ASP A 262 -11.80 -9.27 -17.95
CA ASP A 262 -12.71 -8.81 -19.00
C ASP A 262 -12.74 -9.74 -20.23
N THR A 263 -11.62 -10.39 -20.58
CA THR A 263 -11.58 -11.36 -21.69
C THR A 263 -12.45 -12.58 -21.39
N ALA A 264 -12.40 -13.07 -20.15
CA ALA A 264 -13.23 -14.19 -19.71
C ALA A 264 -14.71 -13.78 -19.60
N LEU A 265 -14.99 -12.58 -19.07
CA LEU A 265 -16.35 -12.03 -19.01
C LEU A 265 -16.96 -11.86 -20.40
N ALA A 266 -16.18 -11.37 -21.38
CA ALA A 266 -16.63 -11.24 -22.76
C ALA A 266 -16.93 -12.61 -23.40
N ALA A 267 -16.09 -13.62 -23.15
CA ALA A 267 -16.33 -14.99 -23.62
C ALA A 267 -17.59 -15.61 -22.99
N GLY A 268 -17.90 -15.24 -21.74
CA GLY A 268 -19.14 -15.60 -21.05
C GLY A 268 -20.37 -14.78 -21.47
N GLY A 269 -20.22 -13.79 -22.36
CA GLY A 269 -21.31 -12.95 -22.84
C GLY A 269 -21.71 -11.80 -21.91
N PHE A 270 -20.91 -11.51 -20.88
CA PHE A 270 -21.21 -10.45 -19.90
C PHE A 270 -20.78 -9.05 -20.33
N CYS A 271 -19.90 -8.94 -21.33
CA CYS A 271 -19.51 -7.65 -21.89
C CYS A 271 -19.06 -7.81 -23.34
N ARG A 272 -18.84 -6.68 -24.02
CA ARG A 272 -18.21 -6.62 -25.33
C ARG A 272 -16.95 -5.78 -25.23
N MET A 273 -15.93 -6.15 -25.99
CA MET A 273 -14.72 -5.36 -26.13
C MET A 273 -14.85 -4.41 -27.33
N ASP A 274 -14.41 -3.18 -27.19
CA ASP A 274 -14.28 -2.24 -28.29
C ASP A 274 -13.01 -2.50 -29.13
N ALA A 275 -12.81 -1.72 -30.20
CA ALA A 275 -11.66 -1.87 -31.09
C ALA A 275 -10.31 -1.58 -30.42
N SER A 276 -10.30 -0.87 -29.29
CA SER A 276 -9.11 -0.61 -28.48
C SER A 276 -8.86 -1.70 -27.42
N GLY A 277 -9.75 -2.69 -27.34
CA GLY A 277 -9.66 -3.75 -26.36
C GLY A 277 -10.09 -3.33 -24.97
N HIS A 278 -10.85 -2.25 -24.81
CA HIS A 278 -11.54 -1.91 -23.55
C HIS A 278 -12.96 -2.49 -23.53
N VAL A 279 -13.56 -2.66 -22.36
CA VAL A 279 -14.99 -2.98 -22.27
C VAL A 279 -15.80 -1.81 -22.81
N ALA A 280 -16.70 -2.07 -23.76
CA ALA A 280 -17.61 -1.07 -24.31
C ALA A 280 -18.50 -0.50 -23.19
N GLU A 281 -18.65 0.83 -23.14
CA GLU A 281 -19.41 1.50 -22.08
C GLU A 281 -20.93 1.22 -22.18
N ASP A 282 -21.42 0.84 -23.36
CA ASP A 282 -22.82 0.48 -23.57
C ASP A 282 -23.08 -1.02 -23.39
N GLY A 283 -24.07 -1.35 -22.57
CA GLY A 283 -24.63 -2.70 -22.49
C GLY A 283 -23.74 -3.77 -21.82
N TRP A 284 -22.70 -3.38 -21.07
CA TRP A 284 -21.98 -4.33 -20.21
C TRP A 284 -22.85 -4.76 -19.03
N VAL A 285 -22.74 -6.05 -18.68
CA VAL A 285 -23.38 -6.70 -17.53
C VAL A 285 -22.39 -6.84 -16.37
N ALA A 286 -21.17 -7.28 -16.69
CA ALA A 286 -20.05 -7.35 -15.75
C ALA A 286 -18.77 -6.80 -16.37
N ARG A 287 -17.92 -6.17 -15.57
CA ARG A 287 -16.57 -5.75 -15.97
C ARG A 287 -15.60 -5.75 -14.80
N GLU A 288 -14.32 -5.89 -15.10
CA GLU A 288 -13.26 -5.75 -14.12
C GLU A 288 -13.23 -4.32 -13.54
N ALA A 289 -13.00 -4.22 -12.23
CA ALA A 289 -12.87 -2.94 -11.54
C ALA A 289 -11.44 -2.38 -11.66
N VAL A 290 -11.23 -1.20 -11.09
CA VAL A 290 -9.92 -0.54 -10.98
C VAL A 290 -8.85 -1.40 -10.28
N GLN A 291 -7.58 -1.15 -10.57
CA GLN A 291 -6.44 -1.88 -9.98
C GLN A 291 -6.45 -1.85 -8.46
N GLY A 292 -5.86 -2.90 -7.86
CA GLY A 292 -5.72 -2.99 -6.41
C GLY A 292 -7.01 -3.34 -5.67
N SER A 293 -8.15 -3.40 -6.37
CA SER A 293 -9.42 -3.83 -5.77
C SER A 293 -9.71 -5.32 -5.93
N HIS A 294 -9.06 -5.98 -6.91
CA HIS A 294 -9.42 -7.32 -7.41
C HIS A 294 -10.93 -7.47 -7.68
N GLY A 295 -11.58 -6.37 -8.03
CA GLY A 295 -13.04 -6.28 -8.07
C GLY A 295 -13.65 -6.63 -9.42
N ILE A 296 -14.90 -7.08 -9.40
CA ILE A 296 -15.79 -7.11 -10.55
C ILE A 296 -17.00 -6.22 -10.23
N LEU A 297 -17.35 -5.37 -11.19
CA LEU A 297 -18.54 -4.52 -11.15
C LEU A 297 -19.65 -5.18 -11.94
N LEU A 298 -20.87 -5.11 -11.41
CA LEU A 298 -22.09 -5.52 -12.08
C LEU A 298 -22.99 -4.32 -12.37
N ASN A 299 -23.77 -4.40 -13.45
CA ASN A 299 -24.76 -3.38 -13.78
C ASN A 299 -26.07 -3.55 -12.98
N ASP A 300 -26.35 -4.78 -12.55
CA ASP A 300 -27.39 -5.18 -11.61
C ASP A 300 -26.72 -5.93 -10.44
N GLY A 301 -27.04 -5.55 -9.21
CA GLY A 301 -26.47 -6.14 -8.01
C GLY A 301 -27.14 -7.45 -7.56
N SER A 302 -28.04 -8.03 -8.37
CA SER A 302 -28.82 -9.20 -8.00
C SER A 302 -27.96 -10.42 -7.65
N HIS A 303 -28.44 -11.21 -6.68
CA HIS A 303 -27.75 -12.41 -6.22
C HIS A 303 -27.55 -13.44 -7.35
N ALA A 304 -28.53 -13.58 -8.24
CA ALA A 304 -28.45 -14.49 -9.38
C ALA A 304 -27.30 -14.10 -10.32
N LEU A 305 -27.20 -12.82 -10.69
CA LEU A 305 -26.15 -12.34 -11.58
C LEU A 305 -24.76 -12.46 -10.95
N ARG A 306 -24.63 -12.14 -9.66
CA ARG A 306 -23.38 -12.35 -8.91
C ARG A 306 -22.92 -13.81 -8.97
N GLN A 307 -23.84 -14.75 -8.82
CA GLN A 307 -23.52 -16.18 -8.88
C GLN A 307 -23.10 -16.61 -10.29
N GLU A 308 -23.85 -16.20 -11.32
CA GLU A 308 -23.54 -16.52 -12.73
C GLU A 308 -22.15 -16.00 -13.14
N VAL A 309 -21.82 -14.76 -12.78
CA VAL A 309 -20.52 -14.15 -13.07
C VAL A 309 -19.40 -14.82 -12.29
N ALA A 310 -19.63 -15.12 -11.00
CA ALA A 310 -18.65 -15.84 -10.18
C ALA A 310 -18.35 -17.23 -10.75
N ASP A 311 -19.37 -17.98 -11.19
CA ASP A 311 -19.21 -19.31 -11.77
C ASP A 311 -18.50 -19.27 -13.12
N CYS A 312 -18.81 -18.28 -13.97
CA CYS A 312 -18.07 -18.04 -15.21
C CYS A 312 -16.57 -17.83 -14.94
N LEU A 313 -16.22 -16.95 -14.01
CA LEU A 313 -14.83 -16.64 -13.71
C LEU A 313 -14.10 -17.85 -13.07
N ARG A 314 -14.73 -18.59 -12.16
CA ARG A 314 -14.16 -19.81 -11.56
C ARG A 314 -13.92 -20.93 -12.57
N ALA A 315 -14.72 -21.00 -13.62
CA ALA A 315 -14.54 -21.97 -14.71
C ALA A 315 -13.51 -21.52 -15.76
N SER A 316 -13.15 -20.23 -15.78
CA SER A 316 -12.31 -19.63 -16.80
C SER A 316 -10.83 -19.99 -16.65
N ARG A 317 -10.15 -20.12 -17.78
CA ARG A 317 -8.73 -20.50 -17.86
C ARG A 317 -7.97 -19.54 -18.76
N ASN A 318 -6.70 -19.32 -18.46
CA ASN A 318 -5.80 -18.58 -19.34
C ASN A 318 -5.41 -19.43 -20.57
N ALA A 319 -4.66 -18.82 -21.50
CA ALA A 319 -4.18 -19.51 -22.71
C ALA A 319 -3.32 -20.76 -22.41
N GLY A 320 -2.70 -20.85 -21.24
CA GLY A 320 -1.95 -22.01 -20.76
C GLY A 320 -2.81 -23.09 -20.11
N GLY A 321 -4.13 -22.91 -20.03
CA GLY A 321 -5.07 -23.86 -19.41
C GLY A 321 -5.15 -23.80 -17.88
N GLN A 322 -4.43 -22.86 -17.24
CA GLN A 322 -4.48 -22.64 -15.79
C GLN A 322 -5.74 -21.85 -15.41
N LEU A 323 -6.30 -22.10 -14.23
CA LEU A 323 -7.45 -21.32 -13.74
C LEU A 323 -7.06 -19.84 -13.57
N LEU A 324 -7.98 -18.93 -13.85
CA LEU A 324 -7.77 -17.50 -13.62
C LEU A 324 -7.89 -17.14 -12.14
N ILE A 325 -8.96 -17.60 -11.50
CA ILE A 325 -9.28 -17.26 -10.11
C ILE A 325 -9.53 -18.52 -9.27
N ALA A 326 -9.17 -18.47 -7.99
CA ALA A 326 -9.51 -19.49 -7.00
C ALA A 326 -10.89 -19.22 -6.38
N ARG A 327 -11.21 -17.96 -6.10
CA ARG A 327 -12.47 -17.55 -5.48
C ARG A 327 -13.01 -16.26 -6.10
N ALA A 328 -14.31 -16.09 -5.97
CA ALA A 328 -15.04 -14.86 -6.27
C ALA A 328 -16.09 -14.73 -5.17
N ASP A 329 -15.91 -13.77 -4.28
CA ASP A 329 -16.72 -13.61 -3.08
C ASP A 329 -17.53 -12.30 -3.17
N PRO A 330 -18.81 -12.29 -2.76
CA PRO A 330 -19.55 -11.04 -2.67
C PRO A 330 -18.93 -10.14 -1.59
N ARG A 331 -18.96 -8.82 -1.80
CA ARG A 331 -18.38 -7.85 -0.86
C ARG A 331 -18.84 -8.00 0.58
N GLU A 332 -20.09 -8.41 0.80
CA GLU A 332 -20.68 -8.59 2.12
C GLU A 332 -20.09 -9.80 2.87
N ALA A 333 -19.41 -10.72 2.17
CA ALA A 333 -18.66 -11.80 2.78
C ALA A 333 -17.25 -11.38 3.24
N LEU A 334 -16.73 -10.25 2.76
CA LEU A 334 -15.36 -9.80 3.01
C LEU A 334 -15.27 -8.53 3.85
N TYR A 335 -16.30 -7.68 3.79
CA TYR A 335 -16.27 -6.36 4.39
C TYR A 335 -17.50 -6.12 5.24
N GLU A 336 -17.28 -5.49 6.39
CA GLU A 336 -18.34 -5.03 7.30
C GLU A 336 -18.27 -3.51 7.47
N GLY A 337 -19.45 -2.87 7.50
CA GLY A 337 -19.60 -1.46 7.83
C GLY A 337 -20.51 -0.68 6.86
N PRO A 338 -20.76 0.63 7.13
CA PRO A 338 -21.69 1.45 6.37
C PRO A 338 -21.25 1.75 4.93
N ALA A 339 -19.97 1.60 4.62
CA ALA A 339 -19.37 1.89 3.33
C ALA A 339 -19.24 0.66 2.41
N VAL A 340 -19.74 -0.51 2.82
CA VAL A 340 -19.65 -1.76 2.04
C VAL A 340 -20.21 -1.61 0.61
N ALA A 341 -21.24 -0.80 0.42
CA ALA A 341 -21.81 -0.54 -0.90
C ALA A 341 -20.84 0.14 -1.90
N LEU A 342 -19.74 0.74 -1.42
CA LEU A 342 -18.69 1.32 -2.26
C LEU A 342 -17.67 0.29 -2.76
N ALA A 343 -17.63 -0.91 -2.17
CA ALA A 343 -16.79 -2.02 -2.64
C ALA A 343 -17.26 -2.53 -4.01
N PRO A 344 -16.41 -3.24 -4.76
CA PRO A 344 -16.83 -4.02 -5.92
C PRO A 344 -17.94 -5.02 -5.57
N ASP A 345 -18.76 -5.44 -6.54
CA ASP A 345 -19.85 -6.40 -6.26
C ASP A 345 -19.33 -7.79 -5.89
N LEU A 346 -18.27 -8.21 -6.58
CA LEU A 346 -17.47 -9.39 -6.27
C LEU A 346 -16.02 -8.96 -6.12
N VAL A 347 -15.29 -9.62 -5.21
CA VAL A 347 -13.84 -9.53 -5.12
C VAL A 347 -13.28 -10.91 -5.39
N VAL A 348 -12.29 -10.98 -6.28
CA VAL A 348 -11.68 -12.24 -6.70
C VAL A 348 -10.36 -12.49 -6.00
N THR A 349 -10.09 -13.76 -5.70
CA THR A 349 -8.76 -14.25 -5.32
C THR A 349 -8.15 -14.93 -6.54
N PRO A 350 -6.99 -14.47 -7.04
CA PRO A 350 -6.34 -15.12 -8.18
C PRO A 350 -5.98 -16.58 -7.85
N ALA A 351 -6.04 -17.46 -8.85
CA ALA A 351 -5.64 -18.87 -8.65
C ALA A 351 -4.13 -19.02 -8.44
N ASP A 352 -3.36 -18.13 -9.05
CA ASP A 352 -1.92 -18.00 -8.90
C ASP A 352 -1.60 -16.55 -8.53
N PRO A 353 -1.00 -16.26 -7.36
CA PRO A 353 -0.65 -14.89 -6.97
C PRO A 353 0.42 -14.27 -7.89
N ARG A 354 1.13 -15.04 -8.72
CA ARG A 354 2.03 -14.53 -9.77
C ARG A 354 1.27 -14.03 -11.01
N ARG A 355 -0.05 -14.24 -11.05
CA ARG A 355 -0.95 -13.88 -12.14
C ARG A 355 -2.21 -13.14 -11.67
N PRO A 356 -2.07 -12.00 -10.97
CA PRO A 356 -3.20 -11.27 -10.42
C PRO A 356 -4.01 -10.53 -11.51
N PRO A 357 -5.21 -10.01 -11.18
CA PRO A 357 -6.04 -9.26 -12.12
C PRO A 357 -5.40 -7.96 -12.66
N MET A 358 -5.71 -7.60 -13.90
CA MET A 358 -5.17 -6.44 -14.65
C MET A 358 -5.77 -5.07 -14.25
N GLY A 359 -6.99 -5.05 -13.73
CA GLY A 359 -7.78 -3.84 -13.52
C GLY A 359 -8.01 -3.01 -14.79
N ASP A 360 -8.45 -1.76 -14.63
CA ASP A 360 -8.76 -0.83 -15.73
C ASP A 360 -7.55 -0.52 -16.64
N LEU A 361 -7.59 -0.93 -17.90
CA LEU A 361 -6.45 -0.82 -18.81
C LEU A 361 -5.85 0.58 -18.96
N ARG A 362 -6.66 1.65 -18.84
CA ARG A 362 -6.19 3.03 -19.01
C ARG A 362 -5.08 3.35 -18.03
N TRP A 363 -5.23 2.89 -16.79
CA TRP A 363 -4.21 3.06 -15.77
C TRP A 363 -3.07 2.05 -15.91
N ALA A 364 -3.37 0.79 -16.25
CA ALA A 364 -2.34 -0.23 -16.45
C ALA A 364 -1.33 0.21 -17.53
N GLU A 365 -1.80 0.83 -18.60
CA GLU A 365 -0.98 1.44 -19.64
C GLU A 365 -0.19 2.64 -19.10
N HIS A 366 -0.82 3.52 -18.33
CA HIS A 366 -0.16 4.71 -17.76
C HIS A 366 1.07 4.36 -16.90
N VAL A 367 1.00 3.28 -16.11
CA VAL A 367 2.08 2.84 -15.21
C VAL A 367 2.96 1.75 -15.80
N ASN A 368 2.81 1.43 -17.10
CA ASN A 368 3.54 0.36 -17.77
C ASN A 368 3.50 -0.97 -17.01
N ARG A 369 2.31 -1.37 -16.53
CA ARG A 369 2.11 -2.55 -15.67
C ARG A 369 2.70 -3.82 -16.29
N THR A 370 2.68 -3.94 -17.62
CA THR A 370 3.25 -5.09 -18.35
C THR A 370 4.78 -5.18 -18.29
N LEU A 371 5.49 -4.15 -17.82
CA LEU A 371 6.93 -4.18 -17.58
C LEU A 371 7.28 -4.61 -16.14
N GLN A 372 6.28 -4.77 -15.28
CA GLN A 372 6.52 -5.15 -13.89
C GLN A 372 6.99 -6.60 -13.78
N THR A 373 7.90 -6.85 -12.85
CA THR A 373 8.45 -8.19 -12.55
C THR A 373 8.09 -8.68 -11.15
N GLY A 374 7.50 -7.81 -10.31
CA GLY A 374 6.93 -8.19 -9.03
C GLY A 374 5.63 -7.46 -8.73
N TRP A 375 4.84 -8.06 -7.84
CA TRP A 375 3.55 -7.52 -7.41
C TRP A 375 3.24 -7.86 -5.96
N HIS A 376 2.25 -7.16 -5.41
CA HIS A 376 1.80 -7.25 -4.02
C HIS A 376 1.38 -8.66 -3.59
N ARG A 377 1.54 -8.93 -2.30
CA ARG A 377 1.12 -10.15 -1.59
C ARG A 377 0.37 -9.79 -0.32
N ASP A 378 -0.39 -10.74 0.20
CA ASP A 378 -1.18 -10.54 1.42
C ASP A 378 -0.32 -10.52 2.69
N GLY A 379 0.90 -11.04 2.66
CA GLY A 379 1.76 -11.15 3.85
C GLY A 379 2.57 -9.89 4.14
N GLY A 380 2.19 -9.13 5.16
CA GLY A 380 2.95 -8.01 5.71
C GLY A 380 3.58 -8.33 7.06
N PHE A 381 4.07 -7.30 7.75
CA PHE A 381 4.59 -7.44 9.12
C PHE A 381 4.37 -6.18 9.94
N LEU A 382 4.44 -6.33 11.26
CA LEU A 382 4.46 -5.25 12.24
C LEU A 382 5.55 -5.56 13.27
N CYS A 383 6.37 -4.58 13.63
CA CYS A 383 7.24 -4.67 14.81
C CYS A 383 7.26 -3.37 15.59
N VAL A 384 7.46 -3.47 16.90
CA VAL A 384 7.48 -2.33 17.81
C VAL A 384 8.68 -2.42 18.74
N LYS A 385 9.57 -1.42 18.67
CA LYS A 385 10.69 -1.26 19.61
C LYS A 385 10.25 -0.47 20.84
N ARG A 386 10.86 -0.80 21.99
CA ARG A 386 10.67 -0.12 23.28
C ARG A 386 9.19 -0.10 23.71
N ALA A 387 8.53 -1.24 23.60
CA ALA A 387 7.13 -1.42 23.95
C ALA A 387 6.90 -2.76 24.67
N ARG A 388 5.79 -2.84 25.38
CA ARG A 388 5.33 -4.05 26.05
C ARG A 388 4.30 -4.74 25.14
N PRO A 389 4.57 -5.94 24.58
CA PRO A 389 3.62 -6.62 23.71
C PRO A 389 2.39 -7.08 24.50
N VAL A 390 1.24 -7.03 23.83
CA VAL A 390 -0.05 -7.53 24.33
C VAL A 390 -0.37 -8.84 23.63
N ALA A 391 -0.96 -9.79 24.35
CA ALA A 391 -1.32 -11.09 23.77
C ALA A 391 -2.40 -10.91 22.68
N GLY A 392 -2.17 -11.48 21.50
CA GLY A 392 -3.10 -11.43 20.37
C GLY A 392 -2.39 -11.48 19.03
N ALA A 393 -3.17 -11.73 17.97
CA ALA A 393 -2.70 -11.53 16.60
C ALA A 393 -2.76 -10.06 16.23
N ALA A 394 -1.81 -9.59 15.42
CA ALA A 394 -1.86 -8.25 14.87
C ALA A 394 -2.74 -8.19 13.62
N SER A 395 -3.39 -7.05 13.42
CA SER A 395 -4.11 -6.71 12.19
C SER A 395 -3.79 -5.26 11.82
N LEU A 396 -4.14 -4.87 10.59
CA LEU A 396 -4.00 -3.47 10.16
C LEU A 396 -4.82 -2.54 11.05
N GLU A 397 -6.03 -2.93 11.45
CA GLU A 397 -6.91 -2.14 12.33
C GLU A 397 -6.28 -1.86 13.70
N ALA A 398 -5.35 -2.71 14.16
CA ALA A 398 -4.69 -2.53 15.44
C ALA A 398 -3.56 -1.47 15.41
N ILE A 399 -3.15 -0.98 14.24
CA ILE A 399 -2.02 -0.05 14.11
C ILE A 399 -2.32 1.30 14.78
N ALA A 400 -3.37 2.02 14.38
CA ALA A 400 -3.71 3.31 15.00
C ALA A 400 -3.98 3.20 16.52
N PRO A 401 -4.73 2.20 17.03
CA PRO A 401 -4.87 1.97 18.46
C PRO A 401 -3.53 1.72 19.17
N THR A 402 -2.63 0.97 18.54
CA THR A 402 -1.28 0.74 19.06
C THR A 402 -0.48 2.03 19.13
N ILE A 403 -0.53 2.88 18.09
CA ILE A 403 0.14 4.19 18.11
C ILE A 403 -0.38 5.06 19.28
N ALA A 404 -1.70 5.08 19.50
CA ALA A 404 -2.29 5.80 20.64
C ALA A 404 -1.79 5.24 21.99
N ALA A 405 -1.82 3.91 22.15
CA ALA A 405 -1.40 3.22 23.38
C ALA A 405 0.10 3.45 23.69
N LEU A 406 0.96 3.44 22.68
CA LEU A 406 2.39 3.78 22.83
C LEU A 406 2.59 5.24 23.29
N GLY A 407 1.70 6.14 22.87
CA GLY A 407 1.63 7.52 23.33
C GLY A 407 1.01 7.73 24.72
N GLY A 408 0.57 6.65 25.39
CA GLY A 408 -0.14 6.73 26.67
C GLY A 408 -1.55 7.31 26.55
N ARG A 409 -2.22 7.06 25.42
CA ARG A 409 -3.57 7.52 25.11
C ARG A 409 -4.46 6.33 24.76
N GLU A 410 -5.75 6.46 25.01
CA GLU A 410 -6.74 5.46 24.61
C GLU A 410 -7.16 5.67 23.15
N ALA A 411 -7.55 4.58 22.49
CA ALA A 411 -8.18 4.63 21.17
C ALA A 411 -9.69 4.86 21.32
N PRO A 412 -10.39 5.31 20.27
CA PRO A 412 -11.85 5.28 20.23
C PRO A 412 -12.42 3.89 20.57
N GLU A 413 -13.56 3.83 21.26
CA GLU A 413 -14.18 2.57 21.73
C GLU A 413 -14.53 1.59 20.60
N ASN A 414 -14.72 2.10 19.38
CA ASN A 414 -14.98 1.29 18.20
C ASN A 414 -13.70 0.77 17.53
N CYS A 415 -12.51 0.99 18.09
CA CYS A 415 -11.29 0.36 17.58
C CYS A 415 -11.07 -1.02 18.19
N VAL A 416 -10.31 -1.87 17.49
CA VAL A 416 -9.78 -3.10 18.08
C VAL A 416 -8.71 -2.78 19.14
N ALA A 417 -8.40 -3.75 19.98
CA ALA A 417 -7.37 -3.59 21.01
C ALA A 417 -5.97 -3.36 20.38
N PRO A 418 -5.10 -2.55 21.03
CA PRO A 418 -3.71 -2.41 20.60
C PRO A 418 -2.93 -3.71 20.81
N VAL A 419 -1.89 -3.93 20.01
CA VAL A 419 -1.00 -5.11 20.15
C VAL A 419 0.23 -4.82 21.00
N ALA A 420 0.49 -3.55 21.32
CA ALA A 420 1.58 -3.15 22.19
C ALA A 420 1.22 -1.88 22.96
N THR A 421 1.76 -1.75 24.17
CA THR A 421 1.62 -0.55 25.00
C THR A 421 2.99 0.04 25.33
N ARG A 422 3.00 1.25 25.87
CA ARG A 422 4.22 1.84 26.43
C ARG A 422 4.81 0.92 27.51
N LEU A 423 6.15 0.90 27.61
CA LEU A 423 6.89 0.14 28.63
C LEU A 423 6.52 0.54 30.06
#